data_AF-A0A977PU90-F1
#
_entry.id   AF-A0A977PU90-F1
#
_cell.length_a   1.000
_cell.length_b   1.000
_cell.length_c   1.000
_cell.angle_alpha   90.00
_cell.angle_beta   90.00
_cell.angle_gamma   90.00
#
_symmetry.space_group_name_H-M   'P 1'
#
loop_
_entity.id
_entity.type
_entity.pdbx_description
1 polymer ?
#
loop_
_entity_poly.entity_id
_entity_poly.type
_entity_poly.pdbx_seq_one_letter_code
_entity_poly.pdbx_strand_id
1 'polypeptide(L)' 'MPITSNVSKIYPFEIFLQLSESGLPKPSKIQSQQIRTISKQRINGDRVGSLNDQLMSLVDAAIRLHLGL' A
#
# COMPACT_ATOMS: atom_id res chain seq x y z
N MET A 1 0.35 -3.48 -4.68
CA MET A 1 1.00 -3.98 -3.45
C MET A 1 -0.03 -4.58 -2.52
N PRO A 2 0.30 -5.64 -1.76
CA PRO A 2 -0.54 -6.12 -0.66
C PRO A 2 -0.70 -5.07 0.46
N ILE A 3 -1.83 -5.12 1.15
CA ILE A 3 -2.20 -4.23 2.27
C ILE A 3 -2.66 -5.10 3.44
N THR A 4 -2.31 -4.71 4.67
CA THR A 4 -2.79 -5.35 5.90
C THR A 4 -3.26 -4.32 6.91
N SER A 5 -4.24 -4.68 7.73
CA SER A 5 -4.70 -3.87 8.88
C SER A 5 -3.88 -4.11 10.16
N ASN A 6 -2.89 -5.02 10.11
CA ASN A 6 -1.94 -5.17 11.22
C ASN A 6 -0.89 -4.06 11.17
N VAL A 7 -1.12 -3.01 11.95
CA VAL A 7 -0.28 -1.80 12.03
C VAL A 7 0.56 -1.75 13.32
N SER A 8 0.71 -2.87 14.03
CA SER A 8 1.47 -2.94 15.30
C SER A 8 2.92 -2.49 15.18
N LYS A 9 3.54 -2.69 14.01
CA LYS A 9 4.85 -2.18 13.65
C LYS A 9 4.86 -1.80 12.18
N ILE A 10 5.51 -0.69 11.87
CA ILE A 10 5.63 -0.16 10.51
C ILE A 10 7.12 -0.02 10.22
N TYR A 11 7.59 -0.70 9.17
CA TYR A 11 8.99 -0.66 8.74
C TYR A 11 9.24 0.49 7.76
N PRO A 12 10.50 0.92 7.54
CA PRO A 12 10.82 2.01 6.61
C PRO A 12 10.39 1.79 5.15
N PHE A 13 10.16 0.53 4.76
CA PHE A 13 9.65 0.15 3.43
C PHE A 13 8.13 -0.07 3.41
N GLU A 14 7.42 0.21 4.51
CA GLU A 14 5.97 0.13 4.62
C GLU A 14 5.38 1.53 4.80
N ILE A 15 4.19 1.75 4.24
CA ILE A 15 3.52 3.07 4.28
C ILE A 15 2.27 2.92 5.12
N PHE A 16 2.13 3.74 6.16
CA PHE A 16 0.91 3.78 6.96
C PHE A 16 -0.22 4.44 6.17
N LEU A 17 -1.41 3.84 6.24
CA LEU A 17 -2.63 4.34 5.65
C LEU A 17 -3.61 4.70 6.76
N GLN A 18 -3.89 5.98 6.91
CA GLN A 18 -4.98 6.44 7.78
C GLN A 18 -6.33 6.06 7.18
N LEU A 19 -7.33 5.92 8.05
CA LEU A 19 -8.69 5.58 7.65
C LEU A 19 -9.28 6.62 6.67
N SER A 20 -9.09 7.90 6.96
CA SER A 20 -9.59 9.04 6.19
C SER A 20 -8.98 9.20 4.81
N GLU A 21 -7.82 8.57 4.55
CA GLU A 21 -7.03 8.81 3.34
C GLU A 21 -7.03 7.63 2.37
N SER A 22 -7.58 6.48 2.75
CA SER A 22 -7.42 5.22 2.01
C SER A 22 -8.71 4.61 1.47
N GLY A 23 -9.87 4.98 2.03
CA GLY A 23 -11.15 4.32 1.73
C GLY A 23 -11.28 2.92 2.35
N LEU A 24 -10.30 2.48 3.14
CA LEU A 24 -10.33 1.21 3.86
C LEU A 24 -11.17 1.34 5.14
N PRO A 25 -11.79 0.25 5.63
CA PRO A 25 -12.60 0.28 6.85
C PRO A 25 -11.77 0.32 8.14
N LYS A 26 -10.43 0.16 8.05
CA LYS A 26 -9.51 0.18 9.19
C LYS A 26 -8.20 0.86 8.79
N PRO A 27 -7.50 1.52 9.73
CA PRO A 27 -6.10 1.90 9.54
C PRO A 27 -5.30 0.69 9.08
N SER A 28 -4.45 0.90 8.08
CA SER A 28 -3.75 -0.18 7.38
C SER A 28 -2.32 0.23 7.03
N LYS A 29 -1.57 -0.68 6.43
CA LYS A 29 -0.26 -0.39 5.85
C LYS A 29 -0.05 -1.08 4.52
N ILE A 30 0.65 -0.42 3.62
CA ILE A 30 1.14 -0.99 2.36
C ILE A 30 2.44 -1.74 2.63
N GLN A 31 2.57 -2.94 2.06
CA GLN A 31 3.74 -3.80 2.22
C GLN A 31 4.57 -3.84 0.93
N SER A 32 5.45 -2.85 0.72
CA SER A 32 6.25 -2.74 -0.52
C SER A 32 7.17 -3.93 -0.74
N GLN A 33 7.62 -4.57 0.34
CA GLN A 33 8.42 -5.81 0.32
C GLN A 33 7.67 -7.05 -0.18
N GLN A 34 6.34 -6.94 -0.34
CA GLN A 34 5.48 -8.01 -0.86
C GLN A 34 5.00 -7.69 -2.29
N ILE A 35 5.76 -6.89 -3.04
CA ILE A 35 5.46 -6.57 -4.44
C ILE A 35 5.29 -7.87 -5.25
N ARG A 36 4.23 -7.91 -6.06
CA ARG A 36 3.90 -9.08 -6.87
C ARG A 36 3.14 -8.72 -8.12
N THR A 37 3.38 -9.48 -9.18
CA THR A 37 2.61 -9.44 -10.43
C THR A 37 1.37 -10.32 -10.29
N ILE A 38 0.21 -9.83 -10.74
CA ILE A 38 -1.04 -10.58 -10.79
C ILE A 38 -1.71 -10.42 -12.17
N SER A 39 -2.47 -11.44 -12.59
CA SER A 39 -3.37 -11.29 -13.74
C SER A 39 -4.49 -10.29 -13.42
N LYS A 40 -4.90 -9.48 -14.40
CA LYS A 40 -6.03 -8.54 -14.28
C LYS A 40 -7.32 -9.24 -13.85
N GLN A 41 -7.52 -10.50 -14.26
CA GLN A 41 -8.68 -11.31 -13.86
C GLN A 41 -8.76 -11.58 -12.35
N ARG A 42 -7.67 -11.42 -11.60
CA ARG A 42 -7.67 -11.55 -10.13
C ARG A 42 -8.14 -10.28 -9.41
N ILE A 43 -8.27 -9.16 -10.13
CA ILE A 43 -8.85 -7.93 -9.58
C ILE A 43 -10.36 -8.09 -9.72
N ASN A 44 -10.99 -8.56 -8.65
CA ASN A 44 -12.43 -8.75 -8.55
C ASN A 44 -13.04 -7.74 -7.56
N GLY A 45 -14.34 -7.49 -7.70
CA GLY A 45 -15.06 -6.51 -6.88
C GLY A 45 -14.86 -5.06 -7.32
N ASP A 46 -15.43 -4.16 -6.53
CA ASP A 46 -15.43 -2.73 -6.81
C ASP A 46 -14.14 -2.04 -6.36
N ARG A 47 -13.87 -0.88 -6.96
CA ARG A 47 -12.79 0.00 -6.49
C ARG A 47 -13.08 0.46 -5.06
N VAL A 48 -12.17 0.13 -4.14
CA VAL A 48 -12.28 0.50 -2.72
C VAL A 48 -11.90 1.97 -2.47
N GLY A 49 -10.95 2.51 -3.24
CA GLY A 49 -10.49 3.89 -3.06
C GLY A 49 -9.34 4.29 -3.98
N SER A 50 -8.67 5.38 -3.64
CA SER A 50 -7.39 5.82 -4.22
C SER A 50 -6.56 6.54 -3.18
N LEU A 51 -5.25 6.47 -3.33
CA LEU A 51 -4.31 7.26 -2.56
C LEU A 51 -4.11 8.62 -3.23
N ASN A 52 -3.89 9.65 -2.42
CA ASN A 52 -3.49 10.96 -2.93
C ASN A 52 -2.02 10.96 -3.39
N ASP A 53 -1.59 12.04 -4.04
CA ASP A 53 -0.25 12.17 -4.62
C ASP A 53 0.87 12.08 -3.57
N GLN A 54 0.61 12.58 -2.36
CA GLN A 54 1.57 12.52 -1.24
C GLN A 54 1.83 11.07 -0.82
N LEU A 55 0.77 10.28 -0.62
CA LEU A 55 0.88 8.86 -0.28
C LEU A 55 1.49 8.06 -1.43
N MET A 56 1.15 8.36 -2.68
CA MET A 56 1.76 7.73 -3.85
C MET A 56 3.26 8.01 -3.94
N SER A 57 3.70 9.22 -3.60
CA SER A 57 5.13 9.57 -3.56
C SER A 57 5.90 8.74 -2.51
N LEU A 58 5.28 8.45 -1.37
CA LEU A 58 5.86 7.56 -0.35
C LEU A 58 5.92 6.10 -0.82
N VAL A 59 4.91 5.65 -1.58
CA VAL A 59 4.91 4.32 -2.19
C VAL A 59 6.07 4.18 -3.17
N ASP A 60 6.29 5.17 -4.02
CA ASP A 60 7.41 5.17 -4.97
C ASP A 60 8.77 5.15 -4.27
N ALA A 61 8.93 5.95 -3.20
CA ALA A 61 10.15 5.96 -2.39
C ALA A 61 10.40 4.60 -1.73
N ALA A 62 9.37 3.95 -1.21
CA ALA A 62 9.49 2.63 -0.58
C ALA A 62 9.81 1.52 -1.61
N ILE A 63 9.28 1.62 -2.83
CA ILE A 63 9.63 0.70 -3.93
C ILE A 63 11.11 0.85 -4.28
N ARG A 64 11.59 2.09 -4.45
CA ARG A 64 13.00 2.36 -4.74
C ARG A 64 13.92 1.84 -3.65
N LEU A 65 13.58 2.09 -2.39
CA LEU A 65 14.31 1.56 -1.24
C LEU A 65 14.36 0.03 -1.25
N HIS A 66 13.22 -0.64 -1.51
CA HIS A 66 13.14 -2.09 -1.49
C HIS A 66 13.88 -2.74 -2.67
N LEU A 67 13.89 -2.11 -3.84
CA LEU A 67 14.51 -2.62 -5.05
C LEU A 67 15.95 -2.13 -5.28
N GLY A 68 16.44 -1.18 -4.48
CA GLY A 68 17.77 -0.57 -4.64
C GLY A 68 17.88 0.32 -5.88
N LEU A 69 16.83 1.08 -6.19
CA LEU A 69 16.70 1.97 -7.37
C LEU A 69 16.81 3.46 -7.04
#